data_AF-A0A369Q645-F1
#
_entry.id   AF-A0A369Q645-F1
#
_cell.length_a   1.000
_cell.length_b   1.000
_cell.length_c   1.000
_cell.angle_alpha   90.00
_cell.angle_beta   90.00
_cell.angle_gamma   90.00
#
_symmetry.space_group_name_H-M   'P 1'
#
loop_
_entity.id
_entity.type
_entity.pdbx_description
1 polymer ?
#
loop_
_entity_poly.entity_id
_entity_poly.type
_entity_poly.pdbx_seq_one_letter_code
_entity_poly.pdbx_strand_id
1 'polypeptide(L)' 'MMQAICRIAGHRIDRGRVWHDRLDFRTTCRRCHTELLRSSEGWRAFDPGSDGNEARCEHPRATTRATTRAA' A
#
# COMPACT_ATOMS: atom_id res chain seq x y z
N MET A 1 6.95 16.89 -4.81
CA MET A 1 7.25 17.38 -3.44
C MET A 1 6.22 16.98 -2.36
N MET A 2 5.16 16.22 -2.68
CA MET A 2 4.11 15.86 -1.70
C MET A 2 4.44 14.68 -0.77
N GLN A 3 5.41 13.83 -1.13
CA GLN A 3 5.80 12.68 -0.31
C GLN A 3 6.53 13.11 0.99
N ALA A 4 7.44 14.09 0.89
CA ALA A 4 8.20 14.59 2.04
C ALA A 4 7.30 15.24 3.10
N ILE A 5 6.27 15.97 2.68
CA ILE A 5 5.30 16.60 3.59
C ILE A 5 4.51 15.55 4.38
N CYS A 6 4.10 14.45 3.74
CA CYS A 6 3.37 13.39 4.42
C CYS A 6 4.26 12.60 5.39
N ARG A 7 5.58 12.56 5.17
CA ARG A 7 6.54 11.96 6.10
C ARG A 7 6.69 12.78 7.39
N ILE A 8 6.55 14.11 7.30
CA ILE A 8 6.66 15.03 8.44
C ILE A 8 5.31 15.22 9.15
N ALA A 9 4.24 15.45 8.39
CA ALA A 9 2.91 15.73 8.92
C ALA A 9 2.05 14.47 9.18
N GLY A 10 2.54 13.29 8.79
CA GLY A 10 1.82 12.02 8.87
C GLY A 10 0.99 11.71 7.62
N HIS A 11 0.96 10.43 7.26
CA HIS A 11 0.18 9.97 6.13
C HIS A 11 -1.31 9.90 6.48
N ARG A 12 -2.15 10.38 5.56
CA ARG A 12 -3.60 10.31 5.70
C ARG A 12 -4.13 9.02 5.08
N ILE A 13 -4.44 8.05 5.92
CA ILE A 13 -4.99 6.76 5.48
C ILE A 13 -6.29 6.90 4.69
N ASP A 14 -6.47 6.03 3.71
CA ASP A 14 -7.73 5.83 3.02
C ASP A 14 -8.52 4.69 3.66
N ARG A 15 -9.35 5.02 4.66
CA ARG A 15 -10.16 4.03 5.39
C ARG A 15 -11.16 3.28 4.50
N GLY A 16 -11.51 3.84 3.33
CA GLY A 16 -12.41 3.19 2.36
C GLY A 16 -11.70 2.21 1.42
N ARG A 17 -10.36 2.23 1.39
CA ARG A 17 -9.50 1.36 0.58
C ARG A 17 -8.46 0.66 1.47
N VAL A 18 -8.93 0.08 2.56
CA VAL A 18 -8.12 -0.82 3.38
C VAL A 18 -8.38 -2.25 2.94
N TRP A 19 -7.33 -3.03 2.75
CA TRP A 19 -7.43 -4.46 2.44
C TRP A 19 -6.43 -5.24 3.30
N HIS A 20 -6.68 -6.54 3.48
CA HIS A 20 -5.77 -7.44 4.18
C HIS A 20 -5.01 -8.27 3.14
N ASP A 21 -3.68 -8.24 3.16
CA ASP A 21 -2.83 -8.91 2.16
C ASP A 21 -2.39 -10.32 2.56
N ARG A 22 -3.14 -10.93 3.50
CA ARG A 22 -2.85 -12.19 4.23
C ARG A 22 -1.81 -12.07 5.33
N LEU A 23 -0.94 -11.07 5.31
CA LEU A 23 0.01 -10.81 6.39
C LEU A 23 -0.51 -9.72 7.31
N ASP A 24 -0.83 -8.57 6.72
CA ASP A 24 -1.14 -7.34 7.41
C ASP A 24 -2.24 -6.55 6.67
N PHE A 25 -2.74 -5.51 7.34
CA PHE A 25 -3.61 -4.55 6.67
C PHE A 25 -2.79 -3.54 5.87
N ARG A 26 -3.16 -3.35 4.61
CA ARG A 26 -2.58 -2.35 3.70
C ARG A 26 -3.61 -1.32 3.28
N THR A 27 -3.13 -0.12 2.97
CA THR A 27 -3.93 0.98 2.45
C THR A 27 -3.05 1.94 1.64
N THR A 28 -3.61 3.02 1.11
CA THR A 28 -2.86 4.08 0.43
C THR A 28 -3.11 5.42 1.10
N CYS A 29 -2.13 6.32 1.05
CA CYS A 29 -2.32 7.70 1.51
C CYS A 29 -3.25 8.46 0.55
N ARG A 30 -4.31 9.09 1.04
CA ARG A 30 -5.21 9.91 0.21
C ARG A 30 -4.57 11.16 -0.41
N ARG A 31 -3.40 11.57 0.08
CA ARG A 31 -2.72 12.80 -0.34
C ARG A 31 -1.57 12.55 -1.31
N CYS A 32 -0.72 11.57 -1.00
CA CYS A 32 0.46 11.26 -1.79
C CYS A 32 0.40 9.89 -2.47
N HIS A 33 -0.70 9.14 -2.28
CA HIS A 33 -0.92 7.81 -2.85
C HIS A 33 0.12 6.74 -2.46
N THR A 34 1.06 7.06 -1.58
CA THR A 34 2.03 6.11 -1.03
C THR A 34 1.32 4.94 -0.35
N GLU A 35 1.82 3.74 -0.62
CA GLU A 35 1.36 2.51 0.04
C GLU A 35 1.72 2.55 1.53
N LEU A 36 0.73 2.25 2.35
CA LEU A 36 0.84 2.22 3.80
C LEU A 36 0.56 0.81 4.29
N LEU A 37 1.34 0.40 5.27
CA LEU A 37 1.25 -0.89 5.96
C LEU A 37 0.84 -0.64 7.40
N ARG A 38 -0.01 -1.52 7.93
CA ARG A 38 -0.36 -1.52 9.35
C ARG A 38 0.79 -2.14 10.15
N SER A 39 1.32 -1.37 11.08
CA SER A 39 2.29 -1.78 12.09
C SER A 39 1.64 -1.75 13.49
N SER A 40 2.35 -2.25 14.49
CA SER A 40 1.98 -2.20 15.91
C SER A 40 1.76 -0.77 16.41
N GLU A 41 2.60 0.17 15.95
CA GLU A 41 2.54 1.60 16.32
C GLU A 41 1.52 2.40 15.49
N GLY A 42 0.89 1.79 14.48
CA GLY A 42 -0.08 2.46 13.59
C GLY A 42 0.24 2.27 12.12
N TRP A 43 -0.13 3.24 11.28
CA TRP A 43 0.06 3.16 9.85
C TRP A 43 1.38 3.80 9.44
N ARG A 44 2.25 3.03 8.79
CA ARG A 44 3.54 3.51 8.27
C ARG A 44 3.66 3.30 6.77
N ALA A 45 4.60 3.97 6.14
CA ALA A 45 4.92 3.73 4.74
C ALA A 45 5.43 2.29 4.55
N PHE A 46 4.97 1.65 3.47
CA PHE A 46 5.47 0.36 3.04
C PHE A 46 6.91 0.50 2.55
N ASP A 47 7.83 -0.29 3.10
CA ASP A 47 9.23 -0.31 2.71
C ASP A 47 9.57 -1.62 1.98
N PRO A 48 9.69 -1.64 0.65
CA PRO A 48 9.88 -2.88 -0.11
C PRO A 48 11.08 -3.74 0.34
N GLY A 49 12.11 -3.14 0.94
CA GLY A 49 13.29 -3.88 1.41
C GLY A 49 13.03 -4.68 2.70
N SER A 50 12.26 -4.11 3.64
CA SER A 50 11.94 -4.75 4.93
C SER A 50 10.60 -5.49 4.92
N ASP A 51 9.67 -5.01 4.09
CA ASP A 51 8.28 -5.42 4.01
C ASP A 51 7.99 -6.28 2.76
N GLY A 52 8.96 -6.46 1.87
CA GLY A 52 8.82 -7.35 0.73
C GLY A 52 8.80 -8.80 1.19
N ASN A 53 7.61 -9.37 1.38
CA ASN A 53 7.43 -10.79 1.64
C ASN A 53 6.64 -11.42 0.49
N GLU A 54 7.17 -12.52 -0.06
CA GLU A 54 6.58 -13.27 -1.18
C GLU A 54 5.19 -13.85 -0.84
N ALA A 55 4.89 -14.03 0.45
CA ALA A 55 3.58 -14.47 0.93
C ALA A 55 2.49 -13.37 0.89
N ARG A 56 2.87 -12.11 0.63
CA ARG A 56 1.90 -11.00 0.56
C ARG A 56 1.11 -11.06 -0.73
N CYS A 57 -0.21 -11.08 -0.62
CA CYS A 57 -1.08 -11.00 -1.77
C CYS A 57 -1.25 -9.57 -2.27
N GLU A 58 -1.29 -9.40 -3.59
CA GLU A 58 -1.66 -8.14 -4.19
C GLU A 58 -3.10 -7.73 -3.80
N HIS A 59 -3.37 -6.43 -3.87
CA HIS A 59 -4.70 -5.90 -3.60
C HIS A 59 -5.75 -6.66 -4.43
N PRO A 60 -6.89 -7.11 -3.89
CA PRO A 60 -7.88 -7.90 -4.65
C PRO A 60 -8.50 -7.15 -5.86
N ARG A 61 -8.44 -5.82 -5.88
CA ARG A 61 -8.71 -4.95 -7.05
C ARG A 61 -7.50 -4.60 -7.94
N ALA A 62 -6.29 -5.01 -7.59
CA ALA A 62 -5.20 -5.10 -8.55
C ALA A 62 -5.43 -6.34 -9.42
N THR A 63 -6.64 -6.53 -9.95
CA THR A 63 -6.83 -7.47 -11.05
C THR A 63 -6.17 -6.84 -12.26
N THR A 64 -4.88 -7.15 -12.42
CA THR A 64 -4.29 -7.56 -13.70
C THR A 64 -4.81 -6.77 -14.90
N ARG A 65 -4.05 -5.76 -15.35
CA ARG A 65 -3.96 -5.51 -16.80
C ARG A 65 -3.18 -6.68 -17.40
N ALA A 66 -3.84 -7.82 -17.52
CA ALA A 66 -3.51 -8.79 -18.55
C ALA A 66 -3.92 -8.14 -19.89
N THR A 67 -2.98 -7.39 -20.47
CA THR A 67 -3.03 -6.87 -21.85
C THR A 67 -1.78 -7.46 -22.49
N THR A 68 -1.75 -8.36 -23.46
CA THR A 68 -2.75 -9.00 -24.32
C THR A 68 -2.09 -10.32 -24.80
N ARG A 69 -2.87 -11.39 -24.91
CA ARG A 69 -2.51 -12.58 -25.70
C ARG A 69 -2.92 -12.32 -27.17
N ALA A 70 -1.99 -12.49 -28.11
CA ALA A 70 -2.14 -12.75 -29.57
C ALA A 70 -0.96 -12.09 -30.31
N ALA A 71 -0.26 -12.72 -31.27
CA ALA A 71 -0.41 -13.98 -31.98
C ALA A 71 0.98 -14.50 -32.40
#